data_AF-A0A1I3XRG6-F1
#
_entry.id   AF-A0A1I3XRG6-F1
#
_cell.length_a   1.000
_cell.length_b   1.000
_cell.length_c   1.000
_cell.angle_alpha   90.00
_cell.angle_beta   90.00
_cell.angle_gamma   90.00
#
_symmetry.space_group_name_H-M   'P 1'
#
loop_
_entity.id
_entity.type
_entity.pdbx_description
1 polymer ?
#
loop_
_entity_poly.entity_id
_entity_poly.type
_entity_poly.pdbx_seq_one_letter_code
_entity_poly.pdbx_strand_id
1 'polypeptide(L)'
;MQIKINRPATLQINPPDIFSTEYPLVKSNRIVRLDAYTDYLITSEYLIQDNPMNPTTLLIRASCIHDLLYRSIVNYFNVRDVLKSLGFIQVNSSSNGVKFKLDRAKYPTVRTIRAFRQQVLSNFTM
;
A
#
# COMPACT_ATOMS: atom_id res chain seq x y z
N MET A 1 -62.27 22.51 20.56
CA MET A 1 -61.40 21.34 20.30
C MET A 1 -60.50 21.67 19.12
N GLN A 2 -59.19 21.83 19.33
CA GLN A 2 -58.22 22.06 18.26
C GLN A 2 -57.51 20.75 17.94
N ILE A 3 -57.62 20.28 16.70
CA ILE A 3 -56.89 19.12 16.20
C ILE A 3 -55.49 19.60 15.80
N LYS A 4 -54.47 19.25 16.59
CA LYS A 4 -53.07 19.45 16.21
C LYS A 4 -52.70 18.41 15.16
N ILE A 5 -52.56 18.86 13.92
CA ILE A 5 -52.01 18.06 12.83
C ILE A 5 -50.48 18.00 13.04
N ASN A 6 -49.98 16.85 13.49
CA ASN A 6 -48.54 16.59 13.53
C ASN A 6 -48.01 16.55 12.08
N ARG A 7 -47.20 17.53 11.70
CA ARG A 7 -46.46 17.48 10.44
C ARG A 7 -45.45 16.34 10.52
N PRO A 8 -45.32 15.47 9.50
CA PRO A 8 -44.22 14.53 9.42
C PRO A 8 -42.92 15.32 9.29
N ALA A 9 -41.93 14.97 10.11
CA ALA A 9 -40.59 15.50 10.02
C ALA A 9 -40.05 15.23 8.61
N THR A 10 -39.63 16.29 7.92
CA THR A 10 -38.87 16.19 6.68
C THR A 10 -37.58 15.44 6.99
N LEU A 11 -37.49 14.18 6.56
CA LEU A 11 -36.24 13.45 6.43
C LEU A 11 -35.36 14.26 5.47
N GLN A 12 -34.46 15.08 6.02
CA GLN A 12 -33.32 15.59 5.29
C GLN A 12 -32.53 14.37 4.83
N ILE A 13 -32.60 14.07 3.54
CA ILE A 13 -31.70 13.13 2.89
C ILE A 13 -30.35 13.85 2.89
N ASN A 14 -29.54 13.61 3.91
CA ASN A 14 -28.12 13.91 3.83
C ASN A 14 -27.59 13.21 2.56
N PRO A 15 -26.77 13.87 1.73
CA PRO A 15 -26.09 13.16 0.66
C PRO A 15 -25.37 11.96 1.28
N PRO A 16 -25.41 10.77 0.65
CA PRO A 16 -24.74 9.59 1.19
C PRO A 16 -23.29 9.97 1.43
N ASP A 17 -22.90 9.96 2.71
CA ASP A 17 -21.53 10.19 3.11
C ASP A 17 -20.68 9.12 2.44
N ILE A 18 -19.89 9.56 1.46
CA ILE A 18 -19.03 8.69 0.63
C ILE A 18 -17.98 7.99 1.52
N PHE A 19 -17.84 8.42 2.79
CA PHE A 19 -16.97 7.84 3.81
C PHE A 19 -17.73 7.05 4.90
N SER A 20 -19.08 7.02 4.89
CA SER A 20 -19.91 6.31 5.89
C SER A 20 -20.52 5.00 5.38
N THR A 21 -20.09 4.52 4.22
CA THR A 21 -20.17 3.07 3.99
C THR A 21 -19.07 2.43 4.82
N GLU A 22 -19.46 2.05 6.04
CA GLU A 22 -18.96 0.83 6.67
C GLU A 22 -19.04 -0.29 5.62
N TYR A 23 -18.02 -0.34 4.75
CA TYR A 23 -17.64 -1.60 4.16
C TYR A 23 -17.46 -2.52 5.36
N PRO A 24 -18.16 -3.65 5.42
CA PRO A 24 -17.91 -4.58 6.50
C PRO A 24 -16.40 -4.75 6.52
N LEU A 25 -15.79 -4.45 7.67
CA LEU A 25 -14.47 -4.93 8.04
C LEU A 25 -14.60 -6.45 8.15
N VAL A 26 -15.03 -7.11 7.06
CA VAL A 26 -14.62 -8.46 6.75
C VAL A 26 -13.13 -8.32 6.83
N LYS A 27 -12.57 -8.86 7.92
CA LYS A 27 -11.16 -9.24 7.99
C LYS A 27 -10.96 -10.06 6.74
N SER A 28 -10.61 -9.37 5.67
CA SER A 28 -10.30 -9.96 4.41
C SER A 28 -9.00 -10.65 4.73
N ASN A 29 -9.08 -11.91 5.13
CA ASN A 29 -7.99 -12.88 5.08
C ASN A 29 -7.59 -13.12 3.61
N ARG A 30 -7.74 -12.12 2.73
CA ARG A 30 -7.04 -12.08 1.46
C ARG A 30 -5.58 -11.96 1.84
N ILE A 31 -4.93 -13.11 1.84
CA ILE A 31 -3.50 -13.25 1.74
C ILE A 31 -3.06 -12.23 0.70
N VAL A 32 -2.30 -11.24 1.15
CA VAL A 32 -1.72 -10.27 0.24
C VAL A 32 -0.79 -11.07 -0.65
N ARG A 33 -1.18 -11.26 -1.91
CA ARG A 33 -0.32 -11.86 -2.93
C ARG A 33 0.87 -10.94 -3.14
N LEU A 34 1.96 -11.22 -2.42
CA LEU A 34 3.17 -10.41 -2.39
C LEU A 34 3.81 -10.31 -3.79
N ASP A 35 3.64 -11.34 -4.60
CA ASP A 35 3.97 -11.38 -6.02
C ASP A 35 3.18 -10.32 -6.80
N ALA A 36 1.85 -10.34 -6.72
CA ALA A 36 0.99 -9.37 -7.41
C ALA A 36 1.25 -7.92 -6.95
N TYR A 37 1.51 -7.72 -5.65
CA TYR A 37 1.85 -6.40 -5.12
C TYR A 37 3.22 -5.91 -5.59
N THR A 38 4.23 -6.79 -5.61
CA THR A 38 5.56 -6.42 -6.12
C THR A 38 5.49 -6.10 -7.61
N ASP A 39 4.72 -6.87 -8.37
CA ASP A 39 4.50 -6.62 -9.79
C ASP A 39 3.87 -5.25 -10.01
N TYR A 40 2.83 -4.91 -9.23
CA TYR A 40 2.26 -3.56 -9.21
C TYR A 40 3.33 -2.48 -8.98
N LEU A 41 4.16 -2.63 -7.92
CA LEU A 41 5.21 -1.65 -7.61
C LEU A 41 6.23 -1.50 -8.75
N ILE A 42 6.54 -2.57 -9.48
CA ILE A 42 7.44 -2.54 -10.64
C ILE A 42 6.76 -1.87 -11.84
N THR A 43 5.55 -2.30 -12.19
CA THR A 43 4.83 -1.81 -13.38
C THR A 43 4.42 -0.34 -13.25
N SER A 44 4.18 0.12 -12.02
CA SER A 44 3.87 1.52 -11.72
C SER A 44 5.11 2.36 -11.40
N GLU A 45 6.31 1.82 -11.64
CA GLU A 45 7.60 2.51 -11.49
C GLU A 45 7.90 3.03 -10.06
N TYR A 46 7.21 2.50 -9.05
CA TYR A 46 7.48 2.84 -7.65
C TYR A 46 8.74 2.14 -7.15
N LEU A 47 8.94 0.87 -7.53
CA LEU A 47 10.12 0.09 -7.19
C LEU A 47 11.24 0.36 -8.21
N ILE A 48 12.25 1.09 -7.77
CA ILE A 48 13.38 1.52 -8.58
C ILE A 48 14.71 1.02 -8.01
N GLN A 49 15.75 1.07 -8.84
CA GLN A 49 17.13 0.92 -8.42
C GLN A 49 17.69 2.29 -8.03
N ASP A 50 18.43 2.40 -6.93
CA ASP A 50 19.02 3.67 -6.47
C ASP A 50 19.96 4.29 -7.51
N ASN A 51 20.64 3.45 -8.28
CA ASN A 51 21.43 3.86 -9.43
C ASN A 51 21.21 2.83 -10.57
N PRO A 52 20.75 3.25 -11.76
CA PRO A 52 20.50 2.34 -12.87
C PRO A 52 21.77 1.76 -13.51
N MET A 53 22.90 2.49 -13.48
CA MET A 53 24.18 2.02 -14.03
C MET A 53 24.91 1.06 -13.09
N ASN A 54 24.88 1.34 -11.78
CA ASN A 54 25.50 0.49 -10.77
C ASN A 54 24.62 0.41 -9.51
N PRO A 55 23.61 -0.48 -9.50
CA PRO A 55 22.63 -0.50 -8.45
C PRO A 55 23.24 -0.99 -7.13
N THR A 56 23.14 -0.15 -6.10
CA THR A 56 23.63 -0.43 -4.75
C THR A 56 22.55 -1.02 -3.84
N THR A 57 21.28 -0.69 -4.11
CA THR A 57 20.10 -1.08 -3.34
C THR A 57 18.83 -0.83 -4.16
N LEU A 58 17.72 -1.43 -3.71
CA LEU A 58 16.38 -1.14 -4.24
C LEU A 58 15.68 -0.12 -3.36
N LEU A 59 14.91 0.75 -4.01
CA LEU A 59 14.14 1.81 -3.38
C LEU A 59 12.70 1.77 -3.84
N ILE A 60 11.79 2.12 -2.96
CA ILE A 60 10.42 2.44 -3.30
C ILE A 60 10.23 3.93 -3.08
N ARG A 61 9.82 4.66 -4.12
CA ARG A 61 9.62 6.11 -4.07
C ARG A 61 8.22 6.45 -4.56
N ALA A 62 7.49 7.22 -3.76
CA ALA A 62 6.20 7.77 -4.13
C ALA A 62 6.02 9.17 -3.56
N SER A 63 5.21 9.99 -4.23
CA SER A 63 4.85 11.33 -3.76
C SER A 63 4.06 11.26 -2.47
N CYS A 64 3.16 10.27 -2.37
CA CYS A 64 2.49 9.94 -1.14
C CYS A 64 2.30 8.43 -0.98
N ILE A 65 1.96 8.04 0.24
CA ILE A 65 1.60 6.66 0.60
C ILE A 65 0.38 6.11 -0.14
N HIS A 66 -0.55 6.97 -0.60
CA HIS A 66 -1.75 6.55 -1.32
C HIS A 66 -1.42 6.00 -2.72
N ASP A 67 -0.32 6.47 -3.32
CA ASP A 67 0.16 5.99 -4.62
C ASP A 67 0.62 4.52 -4.53
N LEU A 68 1.04 4.07 -3.34
CA LEU A 68 1.47 2.69 -3.10
C LEU A 68 0.31 1.73 -2.87
N LEU A 69 -0.95 2.19 -2.98
CA LEU A 69 -2.14 1.38 -2.79
C LEU A 69 -2.48 0.58 -4.04
N TYR A 70 -2.39 -0.74 -3.93
CA TYR A 70 -2.91 -1.64 -4.94
C TYR A 70 -4.39 -1.94 -4.68
N ARG A 71 -5.26 -1.46 -5.58
CA ARG A 71 -6.74 -1.42 -5.44
C ARG A 71 -7.42 -2.72 -5.00
N SER A 72 -6.82 -3.87 -5.26
CA SER A 72 -7.45 -5.17 -4.99
C SER A 72 -7.06 -5.78 -3.64
N ILE A 73 -5.98 -5.32 -3.00
CA ILE A 73 -5.29 -6.10 -1.96
C ILE A 73 -4.67 -5.24 -0.83
N VAL A 74 -4.24 -3.99 -1.08
CA VAL A 74 -3.48 -3.20 -0.09
C VAL A 74 -4.18 -1.89 0.25
N ASN A 75 -4.37 -1.64 1.55
CA ASN A 75 -4.91 -0.39 2.10
C ASN A 75 -3.79 0.44 2.78
N TYR A 76 -4.10 1.68 3.16
CA TYR A 76 -3.14 2.62 3.75
C TYR A 76 -2.38 2.05 4.95
N PHE A 77 -3.10 1.43 5.89
CA PHE A 77 -2.55 0.89 7.11
C PHE A 77 -1.57 -0.26 6.84
N ASN A 78 -1.87 -1.09 5.83
CA ASN A 78 -1.11 -2.30 5.53
C ASN A 78 0.10 -2.07 4.62
N VAL A 79 0.22 -0.94 3.90
CA VAL A 79 1.37 -0.69 3.01
C VAL A 79 2.69 -0.87 3.77
N ARG A 80 2.81 -0.26 4.95
CA ARG A 80 4.04 -0.31 5.74
C ARG A 80 4.39 -1.72 6.19
N ASP A 81 3.39 -2.50 6.59
CA ASP A 81 3.58 -3.89 7.05
C ASP A 81 3.94 -4.83 5.91
N VAL A 82 3.31 -4.67 4.74
CA VAL A 82 3.65 -5.43 3.54
C VAL A 82 5.09 -5.12 3.10
N LEU A 83 5.45 -3.83 3.03
CA LEU A 83 6.81 -3.42 2.67
C LEU A 83 7.84 -3.90 3.69
N LYS A 84 7.54 -3.85 4.98
CA LYS A 84 8.40 -4.40 6.05
C LYS A 84 8.57 -5.92 5.91
N SER A 85 7.50 -6.64 5.56
CA SER A 85 7.54 -8.10 5.32
C SER A 85 8.46 -8.43 4.14
N LEU A 86 8.40 -7.62 3.08
CA LEU A 86 9.30 -7.65 1.92
C LEU A 86 10.74 -7.19 2.25
N GLY A 87 11.01 -6.73 3.47
CA GLY A 87 12.33 -6.31 3.95
C GLY A 87 12.70 -4.87 3.61
N PHE A 88 11.73 -4.03 3.29
CA PHE A 88 11.95 -2.60 3.11
C PHE A 88 11.81 -1.86 4.45
N ILE A 89 12.70 -0.90 4.68
CA ILE A 89 12.68 0.02 5.80
C ILE A 89 12.34 1.43 5.32
N GLN A 90 11.47 2.13 6.04
CA GLN A 90 11.14 3.52 5.72
C GLN A 90 12.36 4.40 5.97
N VAL A 91 12.72 5.22 4.99
CA VAL A 91 13.78 6.21 5.12
C VAL A 91 13.15 7.49 5.67
N ASN A 92 13.42 7.82 6.93
CA ASN A 92 12.98 9.06 7.58
C ASN A 92 13.78 10.25 7.05
N SER A 93 13.59 10.57 5.77
CA SER A 93 14.17 11.75 5.13
C SER A 93 13.60 11.87 3.74
N SER A 94 12.51 12.62 3.58
CA SER A 94 12.46 13.66 2.55
C SER A 94 11.25 14.58 2.75
N SER A 95 11.46 15.85 2.45
CA SER A 95 10.43 16.86 2.20
C SER A 95 9.57 16.57 0.96
N ASN A 96 9.84 15.50 0.19
CA ASN A 96 9.27 15.23 -1.15
C ASN A 96 8.58 13.86 -1.26
N GLY A 97 7.95 13.37 -0.18
CA GLY A 97 7.10 12.18 -0.21
C GLY A 97 7.61 11.00 0.61
N VAL A 98 7.20 9.78 0.24
CA VAL A 98 7.48 8.55 0.99
C VAL A 98 8.53 7.72 0.28
N LYS A 99 9.58 7.34 1.03
CA LYS A 99 10.69 6.54 0.53
C LYS A 99 10.93 5.33 1.42
N PHE A 100 11.08 4.17 0.80
CA PHE A 100 11.53 2.95 1.47
C PHE A 100 12.79 2.41 0.79
N LYS A 101 13.66 1.78 1.56
CA LYS A 101 14.92 1.18 1.10
C LYS A 101 14.97 -0.27 1.50
N LEU A 102 15.43 -1.14 0.61
CA LEU A 102 15.62 -2.54 0.92
C LEU A 102 16.71 -2.68 1.99
N ASP A 103 16.41 -3.36 3.08
CA ASP A 103 17.35 -3.61 4.15
C ASP A 103 18.46 -4.55 3.67
N ARG A 104 19.67 -4.02 3.59
CA ARG A 104 20.86 -4.77 3.18
C ARG A 104 21.36 -5.71 4.26
N ALA A 105 20.97 -5.53 5.52
CA ALA A 105 21.25 -6.52 6.56
C ALA A 105 20.48 -7.82 6.29
N LYS A 106 19.24 -7.72 5.78
CA LYS A 106 18.40 -8.88 5.43
C LYS A 106 18.75 -9.45 4.05
N TYR A 107 19.05 -8.60 3.07
CA TYR A 107 19.31 -9.00 1.67
C TYR A 107 20.57 -8.32 1.08
N PRO A 108 21.79 -8.71 1.52
CA PRO A 108 23.03 -8.02 1.15
C PRO A 108 23.41 -8.10 -0.33
N THR A 109 22.95 -9.15 -1.00
CA THR A 109 23.20 -9.49 -2.42
C THR A 109 22.15 -8.93 -3.38
N VAL A 110 21.00 -8.49 -2.88
CA VAL A 110 19.88 -8.03 -3.70
C VAL A 110 20.08 -6.57 -4.11
N ARG A 111 20.44 -6.38 -5.37
CA ARG A 111 20.68 -5.06 -5.98
C ARG A 111 19.73 -4.76 -7.14
N THR A 112 19.16 -5.79 -7.76
CA THR A 112 18.30 -5.64 -8.94
C THR A 112 16.89 -6.15 -8.65
N ILE A 113 15.90 -5.62 -9.38
CA ILE A 113 14.51 -6.08 -9.28
C ILE A 113 14.42 -7.58 -9.58
N ARG A 114 15.21 -8.06 -10.56
CA ARG A 114 15.31 -9.50 -10.87
C ARG A 114 15.81 -10.32 -9.69
N ALA A 115 16.91 -9.89 -9.06
CA ALA A 115 17.47 -10.57 -7.89
C ALA A 115 16.47 -10.56 -6.72
N PHE A 116 15.72 -9.47 -6.55
CA PHE A 116 14.68 -9.36 -5.54
C PHE A 116 13.55 -10.35 -5.76
N ARG A 117 13.01 -10.45 -6.99
CA ARG A 117 12.00 -11.46 -7.33
C ARG A 117 12.50 -12.88 -7.03
N GLN A 118 13.73 -13.20 -7.45
CA GLN A 118 14.30 -14.54 -7.31
C GLN A 118 14.67 -14.94 -5.87
N GLN A 119 15.10 -14.01 -5.03
CA GLN A 119 15.58 -14.34 -3.68
C GLN A 119 14.56 -14.03 -2.59
N VAL A 120 13.71 -13.01 -2.80
CA VAL A 120 12.75 -12.57 -1.79
C VAL A 120 11.39 -13.21 -2.05
N LEU A 121 10.84 -13.11 -3.27
CA LEU A 121 9.50 -13.61 -3.56
C LEU A 121 9.42 -15.14 -3.67
N SER A 122 10.48 -15.81 -4.11
CA SER A 122 10.53 -17.28 -4.13
C SER A 122 10.31 -17.90 -2.75
N ASN A 123 10.69 -17.20 -1.68
CA ASN A 123 10.49 -17.68 -0.30
C ASN A 123 9.03 -17.53 0.19
N PHE A 124 8.20 -16.77 -0.52
CA PHE A 124 6.78 -16.57 -0.18
C PHE A 124 5.83 -17.37 -1.07
N THR A 125 6.37 -18.11 -2.04
CA THR A 125 5.61 -18.95 -2.98
C THR A 125 5.74 -20.44 -2.70
N MET A 126 6.43 -20.83 -1.61
CA MET A 126 6.49 -22.20 -1.09
C MET A 126 5.46 -22.44 0.00
#